data_AF-A0A9D8U0L4-F1
#
_entry.id   AF-A0A9D8U0L4-F1
#
_cell.length_a   1.000
_cell.length_b   1.000
_cell.length_c   1.000
_cell.angle_alpha   90.00
_cell.angle_beta   90.00
_cell.angle_gamma   90.00
#
_symmetry.space_group_name_H-M   'P 1'
#
loop_
_entity.id
_entity.type
_entity.pdbx_description
1 polymer ?
#
loop_
_entity_poly.entity_id
_entity_poly.type
_entity_poly.pdbx_seq_one_letter_code
_entity_poly.pdbx_strand_id
1 'polypeptide(L)'
;MLSKYVQDDKPPMTAEAKAWMEKETATQEDRYKAIVDEQDALIPEREQWYADFLNIVQTKGFNFTGDQRRVIPKEEIAEKPDRPDAMRVVW
;
A
#
# COMPACT_ATOMS: atom_id res chain seq x y z
N MET A 1 -40.88 13.63 -5.71
CA MET A 1 -40.04 14.84 -5.59
C MET A 1 -38.63 14.38 -5.30
N LEU A 2 -37.63 14.80 -6.08
CA LEU A 2 -36.23 14.56 -5.76
C LEU A 2 -35.88 15.38 -4.52
N SER A 3 -35.29 14.75 -3.51
CA SER A 3 -34.78 15.40 -2.31
C SER A 3 -33.64 16.35 -2.68
N LYS A 4 -33.78 17.63 -2.35
CA LYS A 4 -32.70 18.62 -2.49
C LYS A 4 -31.78 18.51 -1.28
N TYR A 5 -30.50 18.22 -1.50
CA TYR A 5 -29.49 18.20 -0.45
C TYR A 5 -28.74 19.53 -0.39
N VAL A 6 -28.28 19.92 0.79
CA VAL A 6 -27.49 21.15 0.99
C VAL A 6 -26.20 21.15 0.14
N GLN A 7 -25.71 19.96 -0.22
CA GLN A 7 -24.53 19.76 -1.08
C GLN A 7 -24.77 20.18 -2.53
N ASP A 8 -26.04 20.23 -2.98
CA ASP A 8 -26.41 20.61 -4.35
C ASP A 8 -26.30 22.13 -4.56
N ASP A 9 -26.32 22.93 -3.49
CA ASP A 9 -26.11 24.39 -3.50
C ASP A 9 -24.63 24.74 -3.25
N LYS A 10 -23.68 23.98 -3.83
CA LYS A 10 -22.25 24.28 -3.68
C LYS A 10 -21.94 25.65 -4.31
N PRO A 11 -21.35 26.60 -3.56
CA PRO A 11 -20.98 27.89 -4.13
C PRO A 11 -19.98 27.69 -5.29
N PRO A 12 -20.07 28.50 -6.36
CA PRO A 12 -19.13 28.40 -7.46
C PRO A 12 -17.71 28.68 -6.95
N MET A 13 -16.76 27.85 -7.37
CA MET A 13 -15.34 28.10 -7.09
C MET A 13 -14.91 29.41 -7.76
N THR A 14 -14.17 30.23 -7.02
CA THR A 14 -13.54 31.43 -7.60
C THR A 14 -12.49 31.01 -8.64
N ALA A 15 -12.17 31.90 -9.58
CA ALA A 15 -11.14 31.62 -10.59
C ALA A 15 -9.78 31.30 -9.95
N GLU A 16 -9.44 31.99 -8.87
CA GLU A 16 -8.24 31.74 -8.06
C GLU A 16 -8.25 30.33 -7.44
N ALA A 17 -9.38 29.92 -6.84
CA ALA A 17 -9.51 28.59 -6.25
C ALA A 17 -9.39 27.48 -7.31
N LYS A 18 -9.93 27.71 -8.51
CA LYS A 18 -9.83 26.76 -9.63
C LYS A 18 -8.38 26.63 -10.11
N ALA A 19 -7.69 27.75 -10.33
CA ALA A 19 -6.29 27.75 -10.77
C ALA A 19 -5.36 27.12 -9.71
N TRP A 20 -5.62 27.37 -8.42
CA TRP A 20 -4.90 26.71 -7.34
C TRP A 20 -5.13 25.21 -7.34
N MET A 21 -6.37 24.75 -7.50
CA MET A 21 -6.72 23.33 -7.51
C MET A 21 -6.08 22.59 -8.68
N GLU A 22 -6.10 23.17 -9.89
CA GLU A 22 -5.43 22.59 -11.07
C GLU A 22 -3.92 22.44 -10.83
N LYS A 23 -3.27 23.47 -10.26
CA LYS A 23 -1.84 23.42 -9.90
C LYS A 23 -1.55 22.37 -8.83
N GLU A 24 -2.37 22.30 -7.79
CA GLU A 24 -2.18 21.36 -6.69
C GLU A 24 -2.39 19.92 -7.17
N THR A 25 -3.40 19.66 -8.01
CA THR A 25 -3.62 18.35 -8.61
C THR A 25 -2.41 17.89 -9.43
N ALA A 26 -1.89 18.73 -10.32
CA ALA A 26 -0.69 18.39 -11.09
C ALA A 26 0.51 18.10 -10.18
N THR A 27 0.71 18.92 -9.15
CA THR A 27 1.81 18.72 -8.18
C THR A 27 1.65 17.39 -7.41
N GLN A 28 0.42 17.03 -7.04
CA GLN A 28 0.14 15.79 -6.32
C GLN A 28 0.27 14.55 -7.22
N GLU A 29 -0.10 14.65 -8.49
CA GLU A 29 0.13 13.59 -9.48
C GLU A 29 1.63 13.31 -9.67
N ASP A 30 2.44 14.36 -9.79
CA ASP A 30 3.90 14.23 -9.91
C ASP A 30 4.53 13.60 -8.67
N ARG A 31 4.10 14.03 -7.47
CA ARG A 31 4.55 13.44 -6.19
C ARG A 31 4.15 11.98 -6.07
N TYR A 32 2.89 11.66 -6.41
CA TYR A 32 2.40 10.29 -6.39
C TYR A 32 3.23 9.40 -7.30
N LYS A 33 3.48 9.85 -8.53
CA LYS A 33 4.30 9.12 -9.50
C LYS A 33 5.70 8.83 -8.94
N ALA A 34 6.37 9.86 -8.39
CA ALA A 34 7.70 9.69 -7.80
C ALA A 34 7.71 8.67 -6.64
N ILE A 35 6.73 8.74 -5.75
CA ILE A 35 6.60 7.79 -4.63
C ILE A 35 6.37 6.37 -5.15
N VAL A 36 5.50 6.18 -6.12
CA VAL A 36 5.25 4.85 -6.71
C VAL A 36 6.52 4.30 -7.35
N ASP A 37 7.24 5.12 -8.13
CA ASP A 37 8.48 4.71 -8.77
C ASP A 37 9.55 4.31 -7.72
N GLU A 38 9.69 5.05 -6.62
CA GLU A 38 10.58 4.71 -5.50
C GLU A 38 10.14 3.41 -4.79
N GLN A 39 8.84 3.22 -4.57
CA GLN A 39 8.31 2.00 -3.96
C GLN A 39 8.49 0.77 -4.87
N ASP A 40 8.33 0.92 -6.17
CA ASP A 40 8.52 -0.17 -7.12
C ASP A 40 10.00 -0.53 -7.27
N ALA A 41 10.91 0.44 -7.18
CA ALA A 41 12.35 0.19 -7.13
C ALA A 41 12.77 -0.68 -5.93
N LEU A 42 12.01 -0.66 -4.83
CA LEU A 42 12.23 -1.48 -3.64
C LEU A 42 11.66 -2.91 -3.74
N ILE A 43 11.01 -3.29 -4.85
CA ILE A 43 10.45 -4.64 -5.03
C ILE A 43 11.50 -5.75 -4.77
N PRO A 44 12.71 -5.71 -5.37
CA PRO A 44 13.70 -6.78 -5.17
C PRO A 44 14.13 -6.92 -3.71
N GLU A 45 14.28 -5.80 -3.00
CA GLU A 45 14.63 -5.79 -1.58
C GLU A 45 13.50 -6.37 -0.73
N ARG A 46 12.24 -6.00 -1.02
CA ARG A 46 11.08 -6.61 -0.36
C ARG A 46 11.02 -8.11 -0.58
N GLU A 47 11.30 -8.60 -1.79
CA GLU A 47 11.32 -10.04 -2.07
C GLU A 47 12.32 -10.76 -1.17
N GLN A 48 13.51 -10.19 -1.00
CA GLN A 48 14.52 -10.73 -0.09
C GLN A 48 14.03 -10.73 1.36
N TRP A 49 13.47 -9.62 1.84
CA TRP A 49 12.94 -9.55 3.20
C TRP A 49 11.84 -10.57 3.49
N TYR A 50 10.92 -10.77 2.53
CA TYR A 50 9.88 -11.79 2.66
C TYR A 50 10.47 -13.19 2.70
N ALA A 51 11.42 -13.50 1.81
CA ALA A 51 12.10 -14.80 1.82
C ALA A 51 12.83 -15.05 3.14
N ASP A 52 13.55 -14.06 3.66
CA ASP A 52 14.27 -14.16 4.93
C ASP A 52 13.32 -14.32 6.11
N PHE A 53 12.23 -13.55 6.14
CA PHE A 53 11.20 -13.67 7.18
C PHE A 53 10.58 -15.07 7.19
N LEU A 54 10.17 -15.58 6.03
CA LEU A 54 9.59 -16.91 5.89
C LEU A 54 10.59 -17.97 6.35
N ASN A 55 11.85 -17.88 5.94
CA ASN A 55 12.89 -18.78 6.40
C ASN A 55 13.07 -18.73 7.94
N ILE A 56 13.02 -17.55 8.57
CA ILE A 56 13.14 -17.41 10.03
C ILE A 56 11.98 -18.11 10.74
N VAL A 57 10.72 -17.87 10.34
CA VAL A 57 9.57 -18.48 11.01
C VAL A 57 9.48 -19.99 10.78
N GLN A 58 10.07 -20.49 9.69
CA GLN A 58 10.15 -21.92 9.35
C GLN A 58 11.36 -22.65 9.95
N THR A 59 12.36 -21.93 10.46
CA THR A 59 13.57 -22.55 11.04
C THR A 59 13.75 -22.24 12.52
N LYS A 60 13.73 -20.96 12.89
CA LYS A 60 13.88 -20.50 14.28
C LYS A 60 12.54 -20.46 15.02
N GLY A 61 11.45 -20.31 14.28
CA GLY A 61 10.11 -20.13 14.83
C GLY A 61 9.89 -18.76 15.46
N PHE A 62 8.73 -18.58 16.06
CA PHE A 62 8.33 -17.38 16.79
C PHE A 62 7.82 -17.75 18.19
N ASN A 63 7.90 -16.83 19.15
CA ASN A 63 7.34 -17.06 20.48
C ASN A 63 5.82 -16.95 20.40
N PHE A 64 5.10 -18.03 20.71
CA PHE A 64 3.63 -18.04 20.66
C PHE A 64 3.00 -17.90 22.05
N THR A 65 3.70 -18.32 23.11
CA THR A 65 3.31 -18.07 24.51
C THR A 65 4.52 -18.19 25.43
N GLY A 66 4.76 -17.19 26.28
CA GLY A 66 5.90 -17.16 27.20
C GLY A 66 7.21 -17.58 26.51
N ASP A 67 7.84 -18.64 27.03
CA ASP A 67 9.07 -19.23 26.51
C ASP A 67 8.87 -20.30 25.42
N GLN A 68 7.63 -20.56 25.02
CA GLN A 68 7.31 -21.57 24.01
C GLN A 68 7.40 -20.97 22.60
N ARG A 69 8.25 -21.60 21.77
CA ARG A 69 8.39 -21.28 20.35
C ARG A 69 7.63 -22.26 19.48
N ARG A 70 7.02 -21.74 18.42
CA ARG A 70 6.42 -22.53 17.35
C ARG A 70 7.15 -22.27 16.05
N VAL A 71 7.53 -23.34 15.36
CA VAL A 71 8.00 -23.30 13.98
C VAL A 71 6.80 -23.49 13.06
N ILE A 72 6.68 -22.66 12.03
CA ILE A 72 5.59 -22.76 11.05
C ILE A 72 6.00 -23.78 9.98
N PRO A 73 5.25 -24.87 9.78
CA PRO A 73 5.55 -25.84 8.73
C PRO A 73 5.21 -25.25 7.36
N LYS A 74 5.79 -25.82 6.29
CA LYS A 74 5.67 -25.27 4.93
C LYS A 74 4.22 -25.25 4.45
N GLU A 75 3.42 -26.21 4.87
CA GLU A 75 2.01 -26.38 4.50
C GLU A 75 1.11 -25.28 5.04
N GLU A 76 1.56 -24.55 6.07
CA GLU A 76 0.85 -23.39 6.63
C GLU A 76 1.26 -22.06 5.99
N ILE A 77 2.28 -22.05 5.11
CA ILE A 77 2.71 -20.85 4.40
C ILE A 77 1.89 -20.68 3.13
N ALA A 78 1.25 -19.53 2.98
CA ALA A 78 0.54 -19.19 1.76
C ALA A 78 1.52 -19.06 0.57
N GLU A 79 1.12 -19.57 -0.58
CA GLU A 79 1.88 -19.39 -1.82
C GLU A 79 1.82 -17.93 -2.26
N LYS A 80 2.96 -17.38 -2.71
CA LYS A 80 3.01 -16.04 -3.27
C LYS A 80 2.15 -16.01 -4.55
N PRO A 81 1.25 -15.02 -4.71
CA PRO A 81 0.47 -14.88 -5.93
C PRO A 81 1.37 -14.72 -7.16
N ASP A 82 1.05 -15.42 -8.25
CA ASP A 82 1.72 -15.29 -9.54
C ASP A 82 1.12 -14.12 -10.34
N ARG A 83 1.49 -12.90 -9.95
CA ARG A 83 1.11 -11.67 -10.66
C ARG A 83 2.17 -10.58 -10.51
N PRO A 84 2.33 -9.67 -11.49
CA PRO A 84 3.37 -8.65 -11.47
C PRO A 84 3.28 -7.69 -10.27
N ASP A 85 2.08 -7.43 -9.75
CA ASP A 85 1.83 -6.53 -8.64
C ASP A 85 1.80 -7.24 -7.28
N ALA A 86 2.27 -8.49 -7.18
CA ALA A 86 2.26 -9.27 -5.95
C ALA A 86 3.01 -8.60 -4.77
N MET A 87 3.99 -7.74 -5.08
CA MET A 87 4.81 -7.02 -4.09
C MET A 87 4.49 -5.51 -4.05
N ARG A 88 3.42 -5.06 -4.73
CA ARG A 88 3.04 -3.65 -4.77
C ARG A 88 2.46 -3.21 -3.43
N VAL A 89 2.92 -2.07 -2.94
CA VAL A 89 2.37 -1.44 -1.73
C VAL A 89 1.13 -0.63 -2.13
N VAL A 90 -0.01 -0.91 -1.48
CA VAL A 90 -1.27 -0.18 -1.67
C VAL A 90 -1.55 0.59 -0.38
N TRP A 91 -1.72 1.91 -0.49
CA TRP A 91 -2.02 2.83 0.61
C TRP A 91 -3.45 3.37 0.51
#